data_AF-A0A6L2LM99-F1
#
_entry.id   AF-A0A6L2LM99-F1
#
_cell.length_a   1.000
_cell.length_b   1.000
_cell.length_c   1.000
_cell.angle_alpha   90.00
_cell.angle_beta   90.00
_cell.angle_gamma   90.00
#
_symmetry.space_group_name_H-M   'P 1'
#
loop_
_entity.id
_entity.type
_entity.pdbx_description
1 polymer ?
#
loop_
_entity_poly.entity_id
_entity_poly.type
_entity_poly.pdbx_seq_one_letter_code
_entity_poly.pdbx_strand_id
1 'polypeptide(L)'
;MDLYMQNKEHERMIIELVENGPLIWPTIKENWVKRIKKYAELYVVEKIQANCDMKERVQLLMQGTSLTKKERECKLYDAFDKFTHIKGESLHKYYLRFTQLINDMNICNMKIEQLQVNTKFLNSLPPEWSKFVTDVKLVKDLHTTNFDQLHAYLEQHELHANEVLLLRQRNQDPLAFVANQQMTPSHFNTYQSSYNNPQLQ
;
A
#
# COMPACT_ATOMS: atom_id res chain seq x y z
N MET A 1 8.36 -17.24 10.54
CA MET A 1 8.95 -17.29 11.90
C MET A 1 8.33 -16.23 12.82
N ASP A 2 7.81 -15.12 12.29
CA ASP A 2 7.34 -13.99 13.10
C ASP A 2 6.06 -14.24 13.90
N LEU A 3 5.14 -15.06 13.38
CA LEU A 3 3.92 -15.48 14.12
C LEU A 3 4.24 -16.30 15.38
N TYR A 4 5.33 -17.08 15.35
CA TYR A 4 5.77 -17.88 16.49
C TYR A 4 6.42 -17.01 17.58
N MET A 5 7.13 -15.96 17.18
CA MET A 5 7.73 -14.99 18.10
C MET A 5 6.67 -14.16 18.81
N GLN A 6 5.62 -13.73 18.08
CA GLN A 6 4.48 -13.00 18.66
C GLN A 6 3.71 -13.83 19.69
N ASN A 7 3.44 -15.11 19.41
CA ASN A 7 2.79 -15.99 20.40
C ASN A 7 3.63 -16.14 21.68
N LYS A 8 4.95 -16.23 21.57
CA LYS A 8 5.86 -16.35 22.73
C LYS A 8 5.96 -15.04 23.53
N GLU A 9 5.82 -13.89 22.90
CA GLU A 9 5.73 -12.60 23.60
C GLU A 9 4.38 -12.44 24.30
N HIS A 10 3.28 -12.86 23.67
CA HIS A 10 1.96 -12.84 24.27
C HIS A 10 1.87 -13.76 25.50
N GLU A 11 2.43 -14.97 25.42
CA GLU A 11 2.50 -15.89 26.57
C GLU A 11 3.33 -15.31 27.72
N ARG A 12 4.48 -14.69 27.43
CA ARG A 12 5.30 -14.02 28.44
C ARG A 12 4.60 -12.83 29.08
N MET A 13 3.90 -12.01 28.30
CA MET A 13 3.09 -10.90 28.83
C MET A 13 1.96 -11.36 29.76
N ILE A 14 1.30 -12.47 29.44
CA ILE A 14 0.22 -13.03 30.29
C ILE A 14 0.79 -13.53 31.62
N ILE A 15 1.94 -14.21 31.60
CA ILE A 15 2.61 -14.69 32.82
C ILE A 15 3.07 -13.51 33.68
N GLU A 16 3.69 -12.49 33.07
CA GLU A 16 4.14 -11.28 33.77
C GLU A 16 2.98 -10.47 34.38
N LEU A 17 1.80 -10.48 33.77
CA LEU A 17 0.57 -9.89 34.32
C LEU A 17 0.06 -10.61 35.58
N VAL A 18 0.15 -11.94 35.59
CA VAL A 18 -0.26 -12.76 36.74
C VAL A 18 0.76 -12.63 37.89
N GLU A 19 2.05 -12.50 37.56
CA GLU A 19 3.14 -12.47 38.55
C GLU A 19 3.42 -11.06 39.10
N ASN A 20 3.31 -10.01 38.29
CA ASN A 20 3.75 -8.64 38.65
C ASN A 20 2.63 -7.57 38.64
N GLY A 21 1.40 -7.92 38.27
CA GLY A 21 0.30 -6.95 38.20
C GLY A 21 -0.25 -6.56 39.57
N PRO A 22 -0.52 -5.27 39.86
CA PRO A 22 -1.26 -4.85 41.03
C PRO A 22 -2.75 -5.09 40.76
N LEU A 23 -3.12 -6.35 40.60
CA LEU A 23 -4.50 -6.70 40.70
C LEU A 23 -4.90 -6.41 42.15
N ILE A 24 -5.99 -5.67 42.38
CA ILE A 24 -6.48 -5.39 43.74
C ILE A 24 -7.05 -6.70 44.28
N TRP A 25 -6.16 -7.59 44.70
CA TRP A 25 -6.55 -8.84 45.31
C TRP A 25 -7.01 -8.55 46.73
N PRO A 26 -8.17 -9.07 47.14
CA PRO A 26 -8.60 -8.97 48.52
C PRO A 26 -7.53 -9.57 49.44
N THR A 27 -7.18 -8.81 50.48
CA THR A 27 -6.21 -9.25 51.49
C THR A 27 -6.93 -9.66 52.77
N ILE A 28 -6.41 -10.69 53.41
CA ILE A 28 -6.84 -11.13 54.73
C ILE A 28 -5.68 -10.96 55.72
N LYS A 29 -6.01 -10.71 56.98
CA LYS A 29 -5.03 -10.74 58.07
C LYS A 29 -5.00 -12.15 58.65
N GLU A 30 -3.87 -12.82 58.48
CA GLU A 30 -3.60 -14.13 59.06
C GLU A 30 -2.38 -13.96 59.97
N ASN A 31 -2.53 -14.20 61.28
CA ASN A 31 -1.47 -14.01 62.27
C ASN A 31 -0.77 -12.63 62.22
N TRP A 32 -1.55 -11.54 62.11
CA TRP A 32 -1.06 -10.16 61.99
C TRP A 32 -0.27 -9.85 60.71
N VAL A 33 -0.10 -10.83 59.82
CA VAL A 33 0.51 -10.66 58.51
C VAL A 33 -0.59 -10.51 57.47
N LYS A 34 -0.47 -9.51 56.58
CA LYS A 34 -1.39 -9.35 55.45
C LYS A 34 -0.98 -10.34 54.36
N ARG A 35 -1.91 -11.23 54.01
CA ARG A 35 -1.75 -12.20 52.92
C ARG A 35 -2.80 -11.94 51.85
N ILE A 36 -2.40 -12.16 50.60
CA ILE A 36 -3.27 -12.14 49.43
C ILE A 36 -4.14 -13.40 49.41
N LYS A 37 -5.47 -13.27 49.25
CA LYS A 37 -6.37 -14.43 49.08
C LYS A 37 -6.03 -15.20 47.80
N LYS A 38 -6.09 -16.53 47.84
CA LYS A 38 -6.05 -17.32 46.60
C LYS A 38 -7.35 -17.12 45.81
N TYR A 39 -7.32 -17.28 44.48
CA TYR A 39 -8.52 -17.16 43.65
C TYR A 39 -9.65 -18.09 44.13
N ALA A 40 -9.32 -19.30 44.61
CA ALA A 40 -10.28 -20.25 45.17
C ALA A 40 -10.99 -19.73 46.44
N GLU A 41 -10.33 -18.86 47.22
CA GLU A 41 -10.81 -18.28 48.49
C GLU A 41 -11.66 -17.01 48.26
N LEU A 42 -11.82 -16.56 47.01
CA LEU A 42 -12.61 -15.39 46.67
C LEU A 42 -14.12 -15.72 46.64
N TYR A 43 -14.91 -14.79 47.18
CA TYR A 43 -16.35 -14.81 46.99
C TYR A 43 -16.72 -14.54 45.52
N VAL A 44 -17.93 -14.91 45.12
CA VAL A 44 -18.41 -14.78 43.73
C VAL A 44 -18.24 -13.36 43.20
N VAL A 45 -18.60 -12.34 44.00
CA VAL A 45 -18.45 -10.92 43.61
C VAL A 45 -16.99 -10.50 43.46
N GLU A 46 -16.11 -10.98 44.35
CA GLU A 46 -14.67 -10.70 44.28
C GLU A 46 -14.04 -11.34 43.02
N LYS A 47 -14.46 -12.57 42.65
CA LYS A 47 -14.02 -13.24 41.41
C LYS A 47 -14.47 -12.50 40.16
N ILE A 48 -15.72 -12.03 40.14
CA ILE A 48 -16.26 -11.26 39.02
C ILE A 48 -15.46 -9.97 38.84
N GLN A 49 -15.21 -9.23 39.92
CA GLN A 49 -14.41 -8.00 39.85
C GLN A 49 -12.99 -8.26 39.37
N ALA A 50 -12.31 -9.27 39.93
CA ALA A 50 -10.95 -9.64 39.52
C ALA A 50 -10.89 -10.03 38.03
N ASN A 51 -11.90 -10.75 37.53
CA ASN A 51 -11.99 -11.11 36.11
C ASN A 51 -12.24 -9.88 35.23
N CYS A 52 -13.06 -8.93 35.67
CA CYS A 52 -13.31 -7.68 34.95
C CYS A 52 -12.04 -6.81 34.89
N ASP A 53 -11.35 -6.61 36.00
CA ASP A 53 -10.11 -5.83 36.07
C ASP A 53 -8.99 -6.46 35.23
N MET A 54 -8.89 -7.80 35.27
CA MET A 54 -7.95 -8.55 34.44
C MET A 54 -8.26 -8.38 32.95
N LYS A 55 -9.55 -8.46 32.57
CA LYS A 55 -9.99 -8.25 31.19
C LYS A 55 -9.69 -6.83 30.70
N GLU A 56 -9.95 -5.82 31.51
CA GLU A 56 -9.70 -4.41 31.17
C GLU A 56 -8.19 -4.12 30.99
N ARG A 57 -7.34 -4.67 31.86
CA ARG A 57 -5.88 -4.55 31.71
C ARG A 57 -5.32 -5.29 30.51
N VAL A 58 -5.78 -6.51 30.24
CA VAL A 58 -5.41 -7.24 29.02
C VAL A 58 -5.81 -6.42 27.80
N GLN A 59 -6.99 -5.80 27.81
CA GLN A 59 -7.46 -4.95 26.73
C GLN A 59 -6.59 -3.69 26.54
N LEU A 60 -6.17 -3.02 27.62
CA LEU A 60 -5.25 -1.86 27.58
C LEU A 60 -3.85 -2.24 27.08
N LEU A 61 -3.31 -3.39 27.51
CA LEU A 61 -1.97 -3.84 27.08
C LEU A 61 -1.97 -4.33 25.64
N MET A 62 -3.05 -4.96 25.19
CA MET A 62 -3.25 -5.31 23.80
C MET A 62 -3.24 -4.04 22.93
N GLN A 63 -3.88 -2.94 23.35
CA GLN A 63 -3.80 -1.65 22.64
C GLN A 63 -2.35 -1.11 22.54
N GLY A 64 -1.49 -1.39 23.52
CA GLY A 64 -0.10 -0.91 23.53
C GLY A 64 0.90 -1.76 22.74
N THR A 65 0.58 -3.02 22.42
CA THR A 65 1.52 -4.00 21.82
C THR A 65 1.04 -4.61 20.51
N SER A 66 -0.27 -4.61 20.27
CA SER A 66 -0.90 -5.21 19.11
C SER A 66 -1.91 -4.24 18.54
N LEU A 67 -1.63 -3.71 17.34
CA LEU A 67 -2.59 -2.86 16.65
C LEU A 67 -3.95 -3.56 16.65
N THR A 68 -4.96 -2.96 17.30
CA THR A 68 -6.29 -3.56 17.37
C THR A 68 -6.77 -3.80 15.94
N LYS A 69 -7.59 -4.84 15.71
CA LYS A 69 -8.11 -5.14 14.37
C LYS A 69 -8.64 -3.87 13.67
N LYS A 70 -9.36 -3.04 14.41
CA LYS A 70 -9.92 -1.76 13.94
C LYS A 70 -8.85 -0.74 13.57
N GLU A 71 -7.78 -0.59 14.35
CA GLU A 71 -6.67 0.31 14.00
C GLU A 71 -5.91 -0.18 12.76
N ARG A 72 -5.78 -1.50 12.57
CA ARG A 72 -5.18 -2.09 11.36
C ARG A 72 -6.02 -1.81 10.12
N GLU A 73 -7.33 -2.00 10.22
CA GLU A 73 -8.29 -1.61 9.18
C GLU A 73 -8.18 -0.11 8.87
N CYS A 74 -8.14 0.77 9.87
CA CYS A 74 -7.98 2.21 9.68
C CYS A 74 -6.69 2.56 8.92
N LYS A 75 -5.55 1.95 9.29
CA LYS A 75 -4.27 2.19 8.60
C LYS A 75 -4.29 1.70 7.16
N LEU A 76 -4.92 0.56 6.89
CA LEU A 76 -5.05 0.03 5.54
C LEU A 76 -5.98 0.88 4.67
N TYR A 77 -7.09 1.38 5.22
CA TYR A 77 -7.94 2.34 4.51
C TYR A 77 -7.19 3.62 4.17
N ASP A 78 -6.40 4.17 5.10
CA ASP A 78 -5.58 5.36 4.84
C ASP A 78 -4.51 5.10 3.77
N ALA A 79 -3.85 3.94 3.83
CA ALA A 79 -2.89 3.52 2.81
C ALA A 79 -3.54 3.34 1.43
N PHE A 80 -4.75 2.79 1.38
CA PHE A 80 -5.54 2.66 0.16
C PHE A 80 -5.97 4.02 -0.37
N ASP A 81 -6.46 4.93 0.46
CA ASP A 81 -6.86 6.26 0.03
C ASP A 81 -5.68 7.09 -0.48
N LYS A 82 -4.51 6.97 0.17
CA LYS A 82 -3.29 7.67 -0.25
C LYS A 82 -2.50 6.94 -1.32
N PHE A 83 -2.94 5.76 -1.76
CA PHE A 83 -2.20 4.98 -2.73
C PHE A 83 -2.07 5.73 -4.05
N THR A 84 -0.83 5.97 -4.48
CA THR A 84 -0.48 6.64 -5.73
C THR A 84 0.78 6.01 -6.32
N HIS A 85 0.95 6.22 -7.63
CA HIS A 85 2.20 5.93 -8.32
C HIS A 85 3.37 6.73 -7.74
N ILE A 86 4.51 6.06 -7.54
CA ILE A 86 5.77 6.64 -7.10
C ILE A 86 6.59 6.99 -8.34
N LYS A 87 7.02 8.25 -8.44
CA LYS A 87 7.88 8.72 -9.53
C LYS A 87 9.10 7.80 -9.73
N GLY A 88 9.25 7.30 -10.95
CA GLY A 88 10.36 6.41 -11.35
C GLY A 88 10.13 4.93 -11.08
N GLU A 89 8.99 4.52 -10.52
CA GLU A 89 8.64 3.08 -10.48
C GLU A 89 8.06 2.59 -11.82
N SER A 90 8.37 1.35 -12.17
CA SER A 90 7.76 0.66 -13.32
C SER A 90 6.32 0.24 -13.03
N LEU A 91 5.55 -0.03 -14.10
CA LEU A 91 4.19 -0.54 -13.97
C LEU A 91 4.14 -1.84 -13.13
N HIS A 92 5.10 -2.74 -13.35
CA HIS A 92 5.19 -3.98 -12.60
C HIS A 92 5.40 -3.75 -11.09
N LYS A 93 6.29 -2.81 -10.71
CA LYS A 93 6.53 -2.49 -9.29
C LYS A 93 5.30 -1.85 -8.64
N TYR A 94 4.61 -0.98 -9.37
CA TYR A 94 3.33 -0.41 -8.97
C TYR A 94 2.28 -1.51 -8.71
N TYR A 95 2.14 -2.46 -9.64
CA TYR A 95 1.23 -3.59 -9.52
C TYR A 95 1.50 -4.47 -8.30
N LEU A 96 2.77 -4.81 -8.03
CA LEU A 96 3.13 -5.60 -6.86
C LEU A 96 2.77 -4.89 -5.55
N ARG A 97 3.01 -3.58 -5.46
CA ARG A 97 2.63 -2.78 -4.27
C ARG A 97 1.12 -2.75 -4.07
N PHE A 98 0.36 -2.59 -5.16
CA PHE A 98 -1.10 -2.59 -5.09
C PHE A 98 -1.63 -3.97 -4.68
N THR A 99 -1.10 -5.04 -5.27
CA THR A 99 -1.45 -6.44 -4.93
C THR A 99 -1.21 -6.74 -3.46
N GLN A 100 -0.06 -6.33 -2.93
CA GLN A 100 0.26 -6.48 -1.51
C GLN A 100 -0.77 -5.77 -0.62
N LEU A 101 -1.12 -4.52 -0.96
CA LEU A 101 -2.11 -3.76 -0.21
C LEU A 101 -3.49 -4.44 -0.22
N ILE A 102 -3.96 -4.90 -1.37
CA ILE A 102 -5.25 -5.60 -1.49
C ILE A 102 -5.22 -6.92 -0.70
N ASN A 103 -4.11 -7.67 -0.77
CA ASN A 103 -3.94 -8.90 0.01
C ASN A 103 -3.99 -8.62 1.52
N ASP A 104 -3.32 -7.58 1.99
CA ASP A 104 -3.33 -7.19 3.41
C ASP A 104 -4.74 -6.80 3.89
N MET A 105 -5.50 -6.10 3.03
CA MET A 105 -6.91 -5.77 3.29
C MET A 105 -7.80 -7.02 3.35
N ASN A 106 -7.59 -7.97 2.43
CA ASN A 106 -8.31 -9.24 2.39
C ASN A 106 -8.00 -10.11 3.63
N ILE A 107 -6.74 -10.14 4.08
CA ILE A 107 -6.33 -10.84 5.31
C ILE A 107 -7.02 -10.25 6.54
N CYS A 108 -7.26 -8.93 6.55
CA CYS A 108 -8.04 -8.27 7.61
C CYS A 108 -9.56 -8.49 7.47
N ASN A 109 -10.00 -9.24 6.45
CA ASN A 109 -11.40 -9.50 6.12
C ASN A 109 -12.19 -8.20 5.86
N MET A 110 -11.51 -7.20 5.26
CA MET A 110 -12.12 -5.96 4.81
C MET A 110 -12.93 -6.22 3.54
N LYS A 111 -14.15 -5.70 3.48
CA LYS A 111 -15.01 -5.82 2.29
C LYS A 111 -14.84 -4.57 1.43
N ILE A 112 -14.13 -4.70 0.32
CA ILE A 112 -13.97 -3.63 -0.67
C ILE A 112 -14.53 -4.15 -1.98
N GLU A 113 -15.39 -3.36 -2.62
CA GLU A 113 -16.00 -3.77 -3.88
C GLU A 113 -14.98 -3.79 -5.01
N GLN A 114 -15.14 -4.73 -5.95
CA GLN A 114 -14.26 -4.85 -7.11
C GLN A 114 -14.17 -3.53 -7.90
N LEU A 115 -15.31 -2.83 -8.06
CA LEU A 115 -15.36 -1.52 -8.70
C LEU A 115 -14.43 -0.52 -8.00
N GLN A 116 -14.41 -0.49 -6.66
CA GLN A 116 -13.58 0.42 -5.89
C GLN A 116 -12.09 0.09 -6.05
N VAL A 117 -11.74 -1.20 -5.98
CA VAL A 117 -10.37 -1.67 -6.20
C VAL A 117 -9.89 -1.27 -7.59
N ASN A 118 -10.68 -1.56 -8.63
CA ASN A 118 -10.31 -1.27 -10.01
C ASN A 118 -10.24 0.23 -10.29
N THR A 119 -11.22 0.98 -9.80
CA THR A 119 -11.24 2.44 -9.96
C THR A 119 -10.01 3.05 -9.28
N LYS A 120 -9.65 2.57 -8.09
CA LYS A 120 -8.44 3.03 -7.41
C LYS A 120 -7.18 2.66 -8.18
N PHE A 121 -7.05 1.42 -8.62
CA PHE A 121 -5.92 0.95 -9.40
C PHE A 121 -5.69 1.80 -10.66
N LEU A 122 -6.75 2.18 -11.37
CA LEU A 122 -6.64 3.00 -12.58
C LEU A 122 -6.38 4.48 -12.30
N ASN A 123 -7.05 5.06 -11.29
CA ASN A 123 -6.93 6.49 -10.97
C ASN A 123 -5.59 6.86 -10.33
N SER A 124 -4.89 5.88 -9.76
CA SER A 124 -3.60 6.08 -9.10
C SER A 124 -2.40 5.98 -10.06
N LEU A 125 -2.64 5.69 -11.35
CA LEU A 125 -1.61 5.69 -12.39
C LEU A 125 -1.20 7.10 -12.80
N PRO A 126 0.05 7.29 -13.28
CA PRO A 126 0.51 8.61 -13.69
C PRO A 126 -0.11 9.03 -15.04
N PRO A 127 -0.09 10.35 -15.37
CA PRO A 127 -0.89 10.89 -16.46
C PRO A 127 -0.57 10.36 -17.87
N GLU A 128 0.63 9.81 -18.10
CA GLU A 128 1.00 9.12 -19.34
C GLU A 128 0.09 7.92 -19.65
N TRP A 129 -0.58 7.35 -18.65
CA TRP A 129 -1.56 6.25 -18.82
C TRP A 129 -2.99 6.73 -19.05
N SER A 130 -3.26 8.05 -19.00
CA SER A 130 -4.62 8.61 -19.01
C SER A 130 -5.50 8.15 -20.18
N LYS A 131 -4.89 8.00 -21.37
CA LYS A 131 -5.57 7.46 -22.57
C LYS A 131 -6.08 6.04 -22.30
N PHE A 132 -5.18 5.15 -21.87
CA PHE A 132 -5.50 3.74 -21.60
C PHE A 132 -6.49 3.57 -20.45
N VAL A 133 -6.38 4.41 -19.41
CA VAL A 133 -7.35 4.45 -18.32
C VAL A 133 -8.74 4.80 -18.83
N THR A 134 -8.84 5.76 -19.76
CA THR A 134 -10.13 6.14 -20.37
C THR A 134 -10.69 5.01 -21.22
N ASP A 135 -9.86 4.39 -22.06
CA ASP A 135 -10.27 3.27 -22.91
C ASP A 135 -10.79 2.10 -22.08
N VAL A 136 -10.09 1.74 -21.00
CA VAL A 136 -10.54 0.69 -20.06
C VAL A 136 -11.89 1.03 -19.45
N LYS A 137 -12.08 2.27 -18.98
CA LYS A 137 -13.34 2.70 -18.35
C LYS A 137 -14.53 2.71 -19.32
N LEU A 138 -14.28 2.86 -20.62
CA LEU A 138 -15.32 2.84 -21.65
C LEU A 138 -15.67 1.43 -22.11
N VAL A 139 -14.66 0.55 -22.21
CA VAL A 139 -14.80 -0.75 -22.88
C VAL A 139 -14.98 -1.91 -21.88
N LYS A 140 -14.46 -1.79 -20.67
CA LYS A 140 -14.46 -2.87 -19.67
C LYS A 140 -15.49 -2.58 -18.58
N ASP A 141 -16.20 -3.63 -18.19
CA ASP A 141 -17.02 -3.61 -16.98
C ASP A 141 -16.12 -3.74 -15.75
N LEU A 142 -15.99 -2.64 -15.00
CA LEU A 142 -15.16 -2.57 -13.80
C LEU A 142 -15.75 -3.32 -12.60
N HIS A 143 -16.99 -3.79 -12.67
CA HIS A 143 -17.58 -4.63 -11.61
C HIS A 143 -17.14 -6.08 -11.71
N THR A 144 -16.86 -6.57 -12.92
CA THR A 144 -16.59 -7.99 -13.20
C THR A 144 -15.14 -8.25 -13.59
N THR A 145 -14.48 -7.29 -14.21
CA THR A 145 -13.03 -7.36 -14.52
C THR A 145 -12.25 -7.29 -13.20
N ASN A 146 -11.20 -8.09 -13.02
CA ASN A 146 -10.30 -7.92 -11.86
C ASN A 146 -9.07 -7.07 -12.22
N PHE A 147 -8.38 -6.52 -11.22
CA PHE A 147 -7.25 -5.62 -11.49
C PHE A 147 -6.04 -6.34 -12.13
N ASP A 148 -5.94 -7.68 -12.01
CA ASP A 148 -4.92 -8.46 -12.71
C ASP A 148 -5.12 -8.44 -14.23
N GLN A 149 -6.37 -8.56 -14.68
CA GLN A 149 -6.73 -8.41 -16.10
C GLN A 149 -6.47 -6.99 -16.60
N LEU A 150 -6.72 -5.98 -15.76
CA LEU A 150 -6.39 -4.59 -16.08
C LEU A 150 -4.88 -4.39 -16.21
N HIS A 151 -4.08 -4.97 -15.30
CA HIS A 151 -2.64 -4.95 -15.37
C HIS A 151 -2.13 -5.57 -16.67
N ALA A 152 -2.61 -6.76 -17.05
CA ALA A 152 -2.22 -7.43 -18.29
C ALA A 152 -2.53 -6.58 -19.54
N TYR A 153 -3.65 -5.86 -19.54
CA TYR A 153 -3.97 -4.92 -20.61
C TYR A 153 -3.00 -3.73 -20.66
N LEU A 154 -2.67 -3.14 -19.51
CA LEU A 154 -1.75 -2.00 -19.43
C LEU A 154 -0.32 -2.40 -19.81
N GLU A 155 0.11 -3.59 -19.41
CA GLU A 155 1.43 -4.15 -19.74
C GLU A 155 1.65 -4.24 -21.25
N GLN A 156 0.62 -4.61 -22.02
CA GLN A 156 0.67 -4.62 -23.49
C GLN A 156 0.89 -3.22 -24.11
N HIS A 157 0.60 -2.16 -23.37
CA HIS A 157 0.65 -0.78 -23.83
C HIS A 157 1.79 0.03 -23.18
N GLU A 158 2.68 -0.63 -22.43
CA GLU A 158 3.76 0.02 -21.68
C GLU A 158 4.72 0.80 -22.58
N LEU A 159 5.02 0.29 -23.78
CA LEU A 159 5.86 1.01 -24.75
C LEU A 159 5.27 2.37 -25.13
N HIS A 160 3.97 2.44 -25.41
CA HIS A 160 3.31 3.69 -25.79
C HIS A 160 3.24 4.68 -24.61
N ALA A 161 2.97 4.18 -23.39
CA ALA A 161 2.99 5.02 -22.20
C ALA A 161 4.39 5.62 -21.96
N ASN A 162 5.45 4.84 -22.19
CA ASN A 162 6.84 5.30 -22.06
C ASN A 162 7.21 6.34 -23.12
N GLU A 163 6.73 6.22 -24.36
CA GLU A 163 6.89 7.27 -25.38
C GLU A 163 6.25 8.59 -24.94
N VAL A 164 5.02 8.53 -24.41
CA VAL A 164 4.31 9.71 -23.90
C VAL A 164 5.07 10.35 -22.73
N LEU A 165 5.64 9.54 -21.84
CA LEU A 165 6.48 10.02 -20.74
C LEU A 165 7.73 10.76 -21.24
N LEU A 166 8.44 10.20 -22.22
CA LEU A 166 9.64 10.82 -22.81
C LEU A 166 9.31 12.14 -23.51
N LEU A 167 8.22 12.18 -24.30
CA LEU A 167 7.76 13.39 -24.96
C LEU A 167 7.40 14.48 -23.94
N ARG A 168 6.71 14.11 -22.86
CA ARG A 168 6.37 15.04 -21.78
C ARG A 168 7.63 15.58 -21.10
N GLN A 169 8.61 14.74 -20.80
CA GLN A 169 9.88 15.17 -20.21
C GLN A 169 10.63 16.15 -21.13
N ARG A 170 10.70 15.85 -22.43
CA ARG A 170 11.34 16.73 -23.43
C ARG A 170 10.66 18.10 -23.53
N ASN A 171 9.34 18.15 -23.37
CA ASN A 171 8.56 19.40 -23.44
C ASN A 171 8.54 20.19 -22.12
N GLN A 172 8.95 19.58 -20.99
CA GLN A 172 9.04 20.23 -19.68
C GLN A 172 10.35 20.98 -19.45
N ASP A 173 11.39 20.74 -20.26
CA ASP A 173 12.66 21.47 -20.24
C ASP A 173 12.83 22.31 -21.53
N PRO A 174 12.48 23.61 -21.50
CA PRO A 174 12.60 24.50 -22.66
C PRO A 174 14.03 24.60 -23.21
N LEU A 175 15.05 24.44 -22.37
CA LEU A 175 16.46 24.57 -22.76
C LEU A 175 16.96 23.30 -23.48
N ALA A 176 16.54 22.12 -23.03
CA ALA A 176 16.86 20.85 -23.70
C ALA A 176 16.21 20.73 -25.10
N PHE A 177 15.04 21.36 -25.31
CA PHE A 177 14.38 21.40 -26.61
C PHE A 177 15.14 22.27 -27.63
N VAL A 178 15.60 23.46 -27.22
CA VAL A 178 16.35 24.38 -28.09
C VAL A 178 17.73 23.83 -28.46
N ALA A 179 18.43 23.20 -27.52
CA ALA A 179 19.76 22.62 -27.77
C ALA A 179 19.72 21.49 -28.83
N ASN A 180 18.67 20.66 -28.85
CA ASN A 180 18.52 19.57 -29.82
C ASN A 180 18.14 20.06 -31.23
N GLN A 181 17.49 21.21 -31.37
CA GLN A 181 17.23 21.80 -32.70
C GLN A 181 18.52 22.38 -33.33
N GLN A 182 19.44 22.89 -32.51
CA GLN A 182 20.70 23.47 -32.96
C GLN A 182 21.73 22.42 -33.43
N MET A 183 21.53 21.13 -33.12
CA MET A 183 22.39 20.01 -33.56
C MET A 183 21.91 19.28 -34.82
N THR A 184 20.94 19.80 -35.56
CA THR A 184 20.71 19.33 -36.93
C THR A 184 21.62 20.11 -37.87
N PRO A 185 22.62 19.49 -38.54
CA PRO A 185 23.33 20.16 -39.61
C PRO A 185 22.30 20.47 -40.69
N SER A 186 22.09 21.75 -40.94
CA SER A 186 21.38 22.22 -42.12
C SER A 186 22.09 21.62 -43.35
N HIS A 187 21.47 20.63 -43.98
CA HIS A 187 21.84 20.22 -45.33
C HIS A 187 21.56 21.42 -46.25
N PHE A 188 22.55 22.30 -46.38
CA PHE A 188 22.60 23.28 -47.45
C PHE A 188 22.67 22.49 -48.77
N ASN A 189 21.59 22.58 -49.55
CA ASN A 189 21.59 22.19 -50.95
C ASN A 189 22.54 23.12 -51.72
N THR A 190 23.75 22.64 -52.00
CA THR A 190 24.59 23.27 -53.02
C THR A 190 24.17 22.71 -54.38
N TYR A 191 23.39 23.49 -55.11
CA TYR A 191 23.24 23.31 -56.56
C TYR A 191 24.60 23.54 -57.22
N GLN A 192 25.30 22.47 -57.60
CA GLN A 192 26.32 22.55 -58.65
C GLN A 192 25.64 22.35 -60.00
N SER A 193 25.51 23.43 -60.76
CA SER A 193 25.21 23.40 -62.18
C SER A 193 26.47 22.96 -62.94
N SER A 194 26.45 21.75 -63.48
CA SER A 194 27.39 21.32 -64.51
C SER A 194 26.63 20.57 -65.59
N TYR A 195 26.22 21.28 -66.64
CA TYR A 195 25.95 20.67 -67.93
C TYR A 195 26.84 21.36 -68.97
N ASN A 196 27.92 20.66 -69.30
CA ASN A 196 28.68 20.87 -70.51
C ASN A 196 27.85 20.40 -71.72
N ASN A 197 27.84 21.25 -72.75
CA ASN A 197 27.44 20.96 -74.12
C ASN A 197 28.10 19.68 -74.66
N PRO A 198 27.39 18.95 -75.53
CA PRO A 198 28.01 18.36 -76.71
C PRO A 198 27.43 18.96 -77.99
N GLN A 199 28.32 19.38 -78.88
CA GLN A 199 28.00 19.66 -80.27
C GLN A 199 27.61 18.37 -81.01
N LEU A 200 26.71 18.49 -81.98
CA LEU A 200 26.68 17.63 -83.16
C LEU A 200 25.99 18.36 -84.34
N GLN A 201 26.82 18.56 -85.37
CA GLN A 201 26.56 18.79 -86.80
C GLN A 201 26.02 20.14 -87.29
#